data_AF-A0A815RZ94-F1
#
_entry.id   AF-A0A815RZ94-F1
#
_cell.length_a   1.000
_cell.length_b   1.000
_cell.length_c   1.000
_cell.angle_alpha   90.00
_cell.angle_beta   90.00
_cell.angle_gamma   90.00
#
_symmetry.space_group_name_H-M   'P 1'
#
loop_
_entity.id
_entity.type
_entity.pdbx_description
1 polymer ?
#
loop_
_entity_poly.entity_id
_entity_poly.type
_entity_poly.pdbx_seq_one_letter_code
_entity_poly.pdbx_strand_id
1 'polypeptide(L)'
;MIFKEFSGELLLPVKYVRLNLEGSLNLQKQFQLQKRETQLHHTEELDGATAYIKQKIRQYDGTEIKSRMEHVLQQWLLESRQLYGQFPVYPTEEDNGSTTLFRQMTVQEVQEIVDK
;
A
#
# COMPACT_ATOMS: atom_id res chain seq x y z
N MET A 1 33.53 65.01 -45.67
CA MET A 1 33.17 65.39 -44.29
C MET A 1 31.84 64.71 -43.99
N ILE A 2 31.90 63.40 -43.73
CA ILE A 2 31.54 62.76 -42.44
C ILE A 2 30.11 63.13 -42.00
N PHE A 3 29.14 62.34 -42.45
CA PHE A 3 27.83 62.26 -41.81
C PHE A 3 28.03 61.65 -40.43
N LYS A 4 27.89 62.51 -39.42
CA LYS A 4 27.91 62.16 -38.01
C LYS A 4 26.51 61.72 -37.60
N GLU A 5 26.45 60.75 -36.70
CA GLU A 5 25.32 60.42 -35.81
C GLU A 5 24.15 59.63 -36.42
N PHE A 6 24.37 58.32 -36.58
CA PHE A 6 23.33 57.31 -36.42
C PHE A 6 23.61 56.54 -35.11
N SER A 7 23.31 57.16 -33.97
CA SER A 7 23.37 56.49 -32.67
C SER A 7 22.01 56.52 -32.01
N GLY A 8 21.34 55.39 -32.06
CA GLY A 8 20.20 55.09 -31.20
C GLY A 8 18.89 54.96 -31.96
N GLU A 9 18.64 53.79 -32.58
CA GLU A 9 17.27 53.26 -32.73
C GLU A 9 17.19 51.84 -33.31
N LEU A 10 18.15 50.95 -32.98
CA LEU A 10 18.07 49.54 -33.41
C LEU A 10 18.20 48.53 -32.26
N LEU A 11 17.54 48.81 -31.13
CA LEU A 11 17.54 47.90 -29.96
C LEU A 11 16.14 47.56 -29.42
N LEU A 12 15.10 48.05 -30.08
CA LEU A 12 13.71 47.90 -29.63
C LEU A 12 12.99 46.62 -30.08
N PRO A 13 13.33 45.89 -31.17
CA PRO A 13 12.64 44.63 -31.46
C PRO A 13 13.15 43.44 -30.64
N VAL A 14 14.43 43.43 -30.24
CA VAL A 14 15.03 42.27 -29.54
C VAL A 14 14.66 42.22 -28.05
N LYS A 15 14.58 43.37 -27.38
CA LYS A 15 14.23 43.44 -25.95
C LYS A 15 12.78 43.01 -25.69
N TYR A 16 11.84 43.39 -26.55
CA TYR A 16 10.42 43.02 -26.44
C TYR A 16 10.17 41.53 -26.69
N VAL A 17 10.85 40.92 -27.67
CA VAL A 17 10.74 39.47 -27.92
C VAL A 17 11.33 38.66 -26.76
N ARG A 18 12.45 39.09 -26.18
CA ARG A 18 13.07 38.42 -25.03
C ARG A 18 12.18 38.46 -23.78
N LEU A 19 11.57 39.62 -23.46
CA LEU A 19 10.65 39.77 -22.32
C LEU A 19 9.41 38.87 -22.43
N ASN A 20 8.85 38.73 -23.63
CA ASN A 20 7.69 37.85 -23.87
C ASN A 20 8.04 36.35 -23.73
N LEU A 21 9.23 35.95 -24.17
CA LEU A 21 9.73 34.57 -23.98
C LEU A 21 10.03 34.27 -22.51
N GLU A 22 10.63 35.21 -21.78
CA GLU A 22 10.91 35.08 -20.35
C GLU A 22 9.61 35.01 -19.52
N GLY A 23 8.58 35.79 -19.87
CA GLY A 23 7.26 35.73 -19.26
C GLY A 23 6.58 34.37 -19.48
N SER A 24 6.61 33.85 -20.71
CA SER A 24 6.06 32.53 -21.04
C SER A 24 6.80 31.38 -20.33
N LEU A 25 8.14 31.43 -20.30
CA LEU A 25 8.95 30.44 -19.60
C LEU A 25 8.70 30.46 -18.09
N ASN A 26 8.55 31.64 -17.48
CA ASN A 26 8.22 31.75 -16.07
C ASN A 26 6.83 31.20 -15.77
N LEU A 27 5.82 31.51 -16.59
CA LEU A 27 4.48 30.95 -16.42
C LEU A 27 4.48 29.41 -16.52
N GLN A 28 5.24 28.86 -17.47
CA GLN A 28 5.38 27.42 -17.61
C GLN A 28 6.08 26.78 -16.41
N LYS A 29 7.11 27.43 -15.86
CA LYS A 29 7.75 26.99 -14.61
C LYS A 29 6.77 27.00 -13.44
N GLN A 30 5.98 28.06 -13.28
CA GLN A 30 4.97 28.17 -12.21
C GLN A 30 3.92 27.05 -12.31
N PHE A 31 3.40 26.77 -13.51
CA PHE A 31 2.48 25.66 -13.73
C PHE A 31 3.09 24.30 -13.38
N GLN A 32 4.36 24.08 -13.72
CA GLN A 32 5.05 22.82 -13.40
C GLN A 32 5.27 22.66 -11.89
N LEU A 33 5.59 23.75 -11.17
CA LEU A 33 5.71 23.74 -9.72
C LEU A 33 4.37 23.42 -9.06
N GLN A 34 3.31 24.09 -9.47
CA GLN A 34 1.97 23.87 -8.92
C GLN A 34 1.50 22.42 -9.15
N LYS A 35 1.75 21.86 -10.33
CA LYS A 35 1.48 20.44 -10.61
C LYS A 35 2.26 19.52 -9.68
N ARG A 36 3.56 19.76 -9.46
CA ARG A 36 4.40 18.95 -8.56
C ARG A 36 3.91 19.03 -7.12
N GLU A 37 3.61 20.22 -6.61
CA GLU A 37 3.06 20.39 -5.26
C GLU A 37 1.75 19.63 -5.10
N THR A 38 0.87 19.74 -6.10
CA THR A 38 -0.40 19.02 -6.10
C THR A 38 -0.14 17.51 -6.11
N GLN A 39 0.76 17.02 -6.96
CA GLN A 39 1.11 15.60 -7.02
C GLN A 39 1.65 15.09 -5.67
N LEU A 40 2.56 15.85 -5.05
CA LEU A 40 3.15 15.51 -3.75
C LEU A 40 2.08 15.41 -2.67
N HIS A 41 1.19 16.39 -2.59
CA HIS A 41 0.09 16.38 -1.62
C HIS A 41 -0.79 15.14 -1.77
N HIS A 42 -1.19 14.80 -3.00
CA HIS A 42 -2.00 13.61 -3.24
C HIS A 42 -1.25 12.32 -2.88
N THR A 43 0.07 12.25 -3.15
CA THR A 43 0.86 11.07 -2.77
C THR A 43 0.98 10.93 -1.26
N GLU A 44 1.20 12.02 -0.53
CA GLU A 44 1.27 12.04 0.93
C GLU A 44 -0.08 11.62 1.55
N GLU A 45 -1.19 12.10 1.01
CA GLU A 45 -2.53 11.71 1.45
C GLU A 45 -2.80 10.21 1.22
N LEU A 46 -2.41 9.67 0.06
CA LEU A 46 -2.57 8.24 -0.24
C LEU A 46 -1.71 7.36 0.67
N ASP A 47 -0.47 7.75 0.93
CA ASP A 47 0.42 7.04 1.84
C ASP A 47 -0.13 7.06 3.27
N GLY A 48 -0.63 8.22 3.72
CA GLY A 48 -1.30 8.38 5.01
C GLY A 48 -2.55 7.51 5.14
N ALA A 49 -3.43 7.53 4.14
CA ALA A 49 -4.64 6.71 4.11
C ALA A 49 -4.30 5.20 4.13
N THR A 50 -3.27 4.79 3.39
CA THR A 50 -2.81 3.40 3.35
C THR A 50 -2.27 2.95 4.70
N ALA A 51 -1.47 3.79 5.37
CA ALA A 51 -0.96 3.50 6.70
C ALA A 51 -2.10 3.38 7.72
N TYR A 52 -3.07 4.27 7.65
CA TYR A 52 -4.26 4.25 8.51
C TYR A 52 -5.09 2.98 8.34
N ILE A 53 -5.39 2.59 7.10
CA ILE A 53 -6.15 1.35 6.81
C ILE A 53 -5.40 0.12 7.34
N LYS A 54 -4.09 0.02 7.09
CA LYS A 54 -3.26 -1.08 7.61
C LYS A 54 -3.26 -1.13 9.14
N GLN A 55 -3.24 0.02 9.80
CA GLN A 55 -3.33 0.10 11.25
C GLN A 55 -4.70 -0.37 11.75
N LYS A 56 -5.80 0.04 11.10
CA LYS A 56 -7.15 -0.40 11.44
C LYS A 56 -7.32 -1.91 11.29
N ILE A 57 -6.86 -2.50 10.19
CA ILE A 57 -6.85 -3.95 9.99
C ILE A 57 -6.11 -4.65 11.15
N ARG A 58 -4.90 -4.17 11.51
CA ARG A 58 -4.16 -4.76 12.63
C ARG A 58 -4.88 -4.63 13.98
N GLN A 59 -5.54 -3.51 14.23
CA GLN A 59 -6.21 -3.25 15.50
C GLN A 59 -7.50 -4.04 15.66
N TYR A 60 -8.35 -4.10 14.63
CA TYR A 60 -9.65 -4.76 14.69
C TYR A 60 -9.54 -6.25 14.37
N ASP A 61 -8.90 -6.56 13.24
CA ASP A 61 -8.82 -7.94 12.76
C ASP A 61 -7.78 -8.73 13.56
N GLY A 62 -6.70 -8.09 14.04
CA GLY A 62 -5.69 -8.79 14.84
C GLY A 62 -6.24 -9.39 16.14
N THR A 63 -7.11 -8.66 16.85
CA THR A 63 -7.76 -9.17 18.07
C THR A 63 -8.85 -10.19 17.77
N GLU A 64 -9.62 -9.98 16.70
CA GLU A 64 -10.69 -10.90 16.29
C GLU A 64 -10.11 -12.22 15.79
N ILE A 65 -9.11 -12.17 14.91
CA ILE A 65 -8.39 -13.35 14.38
C ILE A 65 -7.76 -14.14 15.53
N LYS A 66 -7.14 -13.46 16.50
CA LYS A 66 -6.58 -14.13 17.68
C LYS A 66 -7.67 -14.85 18.47
N SER A 67 -8.74 -14.14 18.84
CA SER A 67 -9.84 -14.72 19.62
C SER A 67 -10.51 -15.88 18.88
N ARG A 68 -10.65 -15.78 17.56
CA ARG A 68 -11.21 -16.82 16.71
C ARG A 68 -10.27 -18.04 16.62
N MET A 69 -8.97 -17.83 16.48
CA MET A 69 -7.97 -18.90 16.50
C MET A 69 -7.97 -19.64 17.84
N GLU A 70 -7.99 -18.90 18.95
CA GLU A 70 -8.06 -19.48 20.29
C GLU A 70 -9.32 -20.33 20.45
N HIS A 71 -10.47 -19.84 19.95
CA HIS A 71 -11.72 -20.58 20.02
C HIS A 71 -11.68 -21.87 19.16
N VAL A 72 -11.17 -21.79 17.92
CA VAL A 72 -11.02 -22.97 17.04
C VAL A 72 -10.10 -24.01 17.67
N LEU A 73 -8.99 -23.59 18.27
CA LEU A 73 -8.07 -24.47 18.98
C LEU A 73 -8.72 -25.15 20.19
N GLN A 74 -9.44 -24.39 21.01
CA GLN A 74 -10.15 -24.93 22.17
C GLN A 74 -11.21 -25.95 21.76
N GLN A 75 -11.99 -25.64 20.73
CA GLN A 75 -13.00 -26.53 20.19
C GLN A 75 -12.36 -27.82 19.66
N TRP A 76 -11.29 -27.70 18.89
CA TRP A 76 -10.56 -28.85 18.35
C TRP A 76 -9.99 -29.76 19.45
N LEU A 77 -9.46 -29.18 20.53
CA LEU A 77 -8.98 -29.95 21.69
C LEU A 77 -10.11 -30.68 22.43
N LEU A 78 -11.28 -30.05 22.56
CA LEU A 78 -12.45 -30.66 23.18
C LEU A 78 -13.00 -31.83 22.35
N GLU A 79 -13.12 -31.65 21.04
CA GLU A 79 -13.54 -32.69 20.10
C GLU A 79 -12.55 -33.86 20.09
N SER A 80 -11.25 -33.58 20.09
CA SER A 80 -10.21 -34.61 20.15
C SER A 80 -10.28 -35.43 21.44
N ARG A 81 -10.55 -34.79 22.58
CA ARG A 81 -10.75 -35.49 23.86
C ARG A 81 -11.99 -36.38 23.83
N GLN A 82 -13.07 -35.92 23.20
CA GLN A 82 -14.30 -36.70 23.08
C GLN A 82 -14.16 -37.91 22.15
N LEU A 83 -13.39 -37.78 21.07
CA LEU A 83 -13.21 -38.84 20.06
C LEU A 83 -12.14 -39.87 20.44
N TYR A 84 -11.00 -39.44 20.99
CA TYR A 84 -9.84 -40.32 21.20
C TYR A 84 -9.50 -40.56 22.67
N GLY A 85 -10.15 -39.85 23.61
CA GLY A 85 -9.87 -39.95 25.05
C GLY A 85 -8.49 -39.40 25.47
N GLN A 86 -7.68 -38.92 24.51
CA GLN A 86 -6.31 -38.45 24.70
C GLN A 86 -6.06 -37.20 23.85
N PHE A 87 -5.10 -36.38 24.26
CA PHE A 87 -4.72 -35.20 23.49
C PHE A 87 -4.01 -35.61 22.18
N PRO A 88 -4.28 -34.92 21.07
CA PRO A 88 -3.63 -35.20 19.79
C PRO A 88 -2.12 -34.91 19.87
N VAL A 89 -1.33 -35.70 19.14
CA VAL A 89 0.11 -35.46 19.00
C VAL A 89 0.31 -34.23 18.13
N TYR A 90 1.08 -33.27 18.61
CA TYR A 90 1.38 -32.06 17.86
C TYR A 90 2.27 -32.40 16.66
N PRO A 91 1.91 -31.98 15.43
CA PRO A 91 2.72 -32.25 14.24
C PRO A 91 4.08 -31.56 14.33
N THR A 92 5.13 -32.26 13.92
CA THR A 92 6.51 -31.75 13.94
C THR A 92 6.75 -30.74 12.81
N GLU A 93 7.85 -29.98 12.88
CA GLU A 93 8.19 -29.01 11.83
C GLU A 93 8.39 -29.65 10.45
N GLU A 94 8.81 -30.92 10.40
CA GLU A 94 8.94 -31.72 9.17
C GLU A 94 7.58 -31.98 8.50
N ASP A 95 6.48 -31.97 9.26
CA ASP A 95 5.11 -32.19 8.79
C ASP A 95 4.35 -30.88 8.49
N ASN A 96 5.06 -29.78 8.20
CA ASN A 96 4.55 -28.41 8.11
C ASN A 96 3.94 -27.85 9.42
N GLY A 97 4.23 -28.49 10.55
CA GLY A 97 3.76 -28.08 11.88
C GLY A 97 2.24 -27.91 11.93
N SER A 98 1.78 -26.90 12.67
CA SER A 98 0.35 -26.64 12.86
C SER A 98 -0.37 -26.14 11.59
N THR A 99 0.34 -25.83 10.51
CA THR A 99 -0.27 -25.34 9.25
C THR A 99 -1.26 -26.36 8.69
N THR A 100 -0.95 -27.65 8.84
CA THR A 100 -1.79 -28.76 8.37
C THR A 100 -3.09 -28.89 9.18
N LEU A 101 -3.07 -28.54 10.47
CA LEU A 101 -4.24 -28.58 11.36
C LEU A 101 -5.25 -27.46 11.08
N PHE A 102 -4.77 -26.32 10.58
CA PHE A 102 -5.61 -25.15 10.30
C PHE A 102 -5.93 -24.98 8.81
N ARG A 103 -5.54 -25.93 7.96
CA ARG A 103 -5.98 -25.96 6.57
C ARG A 103 -7.49 -26.16 6.56
N GLN A 104 -8.21 -25.33 5.80
CA GLN A 104 -9.62 -25.56 5.55
C GLN A 104 -9.76 -26.89 4.80
N MET A 105 -10.16 -27.94 5.51
CA MET A 105 -10.52 -29.21 4.90
C MET A 105 -11.92 -29.09 4.31
N THR A 106 -12.08 -29.59 3.10
CA THR A 106 -13.40 -29.74 2.49
C THR A 106 -14.19 -30.80 3.24
N VAL A 107 -15.53 -30.70 3.25
CA VAL A 107 -16.43 -31.67 3.91
C VAL A 107 -16.14 -33.10 3.47
N GLN A 108 -15.68 -33.28 2.23
CA GLN A 108 -15.31 -34.57 1.63
C GLN A 108 -14.04 -35.16 2.26
N GLU A 109 -13.00 -34.33 2.49
CA GLU A 109 -11.75 -34.76 3.12
C GLU A 109 -11.96 -35.14 4.60
N VAL A 110 -12.87 -34.45 5.30
CA VAL A 110 -13.21 -34.80 6.69
C VAL A 110 -13.89 -36.17 6.76
N GLN A 111 -14.76 -36.49 5.80
CA GLN A 111 -15.45 -37.78 5.74
C GLN A 111 -14.48 -38.95 5.50
N GLU A 112 -13.50 -38.77 4.63
CA GLU A 112 -12.52 -39.82 4.29
C GLU A 112 -11.56 -40.16 5.45
N ILE A 113 -11.32 -39.22 6.36
CA ILE A 113 -10.51 -39.43 7.57
C ILE A 113 -11.30 -40.17 8.65
N VAL A 114 -12.60 -39.92 8.76
CA VAL A 114 -13.48 -40.55 9.76
C VAL A 114 -13.78 -42.02 9.42
N ASP A 115 -13.77 -42.37 8.13
CA ASP A 115 -14.06 -43.71 7.63
C ASP A 115 -12.82 -44.65 7.56
N LYS A 116 -11.64 -44.18 8.02
CA LYS A 116 -10.40 -44.97 8.14
C LYS A 116 -10.08 -45.34 9.58
#